data_AF-A0A923ZY48-F1
#
_entry.id   AF-A0A923ZY48-F1
#
_cell.length_a   1.000
_cell.length_b   1.000
_cell.length_c   1.000
_cell.angle_alpha   90.00
_cell.angle_beta   90.00
_cell.angle_gamma   90.00
#
_symmetry.space_group_name_H-M   'P 1'
#
loop_
_entity.id
_entity.type
_entity.pdbx_description
1 polymer ?
#
loop_
_entity_poly.entity_id
_entity_poly.type
_entity_poly.pdbx_seq_one_letter_code
_entity_poly.pdbx_strand_id
1 'polypeptide(L)'
;MKYLKIENNKGFFRLDSTKDIWSEIDQINKDNLLTLLKFATEGEFEMDEYVSDLLQNPAHNIIYKNIHGKFNDFVTNKTRFQDSVEATYKTALEKYKV
;
A
#
# COMPACT_ATOMS: atom_id res chain seq x y z
N MET A 1 -4.55 -4.14 -6.97
CA MET A 1 -4.62 -5.50 -6.36
C MET A 1 -4.34 -5.40 -4.86
N LYS A 2 -5.09 -6.11 -4.00
CA LYS A 2 -4.98 -5.99 -2.52
C LYS A 2 -3.81 -6.76 -1.91
N TYR A 3 -2.86 -6.14 -1.24
CA TYR A 3 -1.67 -6.80 -0.65
C TYR A 3 -1.74 -6.98 0.87
N LEU A 4 -2.53 -6.13 1.54
CA LEU A 4 -2.80 -6.23 2.97
C LEU A 4 -4.29 -6.47 3.18
N LYS A 5 -4.64 -7.47 3.99
CA LYS A 5 -6.01 -7.76 4.39
C LYS A 5 -6.11 -7.93 5.90
N ILE A 6 -7.27 -7.63 6.47
CA ILE A 6 -7.60 -7.96 7.86
C ILE A 6 -8.67 -9.05 7.82
N GLU A 7 -8.41 -10.18 8.45
CA GLU A 7 -9.31 -11.33 8.46
C GLU A 7 -9.26 -12.01 9.83
N ASN A 8 -10.41 -12.42 10.35
CA ASN A 8 -10.52 -13.14 11.64
C ASN A 8 -9.73 -12.48 12.80
N ASN A 9 -9.89 -11.17 12.92
CA ASN A 9 -9.20 -10.30 13.87
C ASN A 9 -7.67 -10.23 13.78
N LYS A 10 -7.09 -10.66 12.66
CA LYS A 10 -5.65 -10.66 12.40
C LYS A 10 -5.33 -9.95 11.09
N GLY A 11 -4.24 -9.21 11.10
CA GLY A 11 -3.68 -8.64 9.88
C GLY A 11 -2.90 -9.70 9.11
N PHE A 12 -3.07 -9.73 7.80
CA PHE A 12 -2.33 -10.56 6.87
C PHE A 12 -1.73 -9.73 5.73
N PHE A 13 -0.58 -10.18 5.23
CA PHE A 13 0.06 -9.63 4.05
C PHE A 13 0.35 -10.74 3.05
N ARG A 14 0.42 -10.37 1.77
CA ARG A 14 0.92 -11.26 0.71
C ARG A 14 2.04 -10.58 -0.05
N LEU A 15 3.04 -11.36 -0.46
CA LEU A 15 4.19 -10.89 -1.23
C LEU A 15 4.11 -11.28 -2.70
N ASP A 16 3.02 -11.89 -3.12
CA ASP A 16 2.89 -12.37 -4.47
C ASP A 16 1.41 -12.34 -4.85
N SER A 17 1.10 -11.76 -6.01
CA SER A 17 -0.27 -11.72 -6.51
C SER A 17 -0.67 -13.01 -7.22
N THR A 18 0.29 -13.84 -7.63
CA THR A 18 0.06 -15.13 -8.31
C THR A 18 -0.21 -16.27 -7.33
N LYS A 19 0.21 -16.11 -6.07
CA LYS A 19 0.02 -17.10 -5.02
C LYS A 19 -0.96 -16.58 -3.97
N ASP A 20 -1.97 -17.38 -3.64
CA ASP A 20 -2.88 -17.08 -2.52
C ASP A 20 -2.23 -17.47 -1.17
N ILE A 21 -1.01 -17.00 -0.93
CA ILE A 21 -0.27 -17.25 0.30
C ILE A 21 -0.31 -15.97 1.13
N TRP A 22 -1.13 -16.00 2.16
CA TRP A 22 -1.28 -14.93 3.13
C TRP A 22 -0.47 -15.27 4.38
N SER A 23 0.44 -14.39 4.76
CA SER A 23 1.24 -14.50 5.98
C SER A 23 0.73 -13.52 7.03
N GLU A 24 0.79 -13.92 8.30
CA GLU A 24 0.38 -13.04 9.40
C GLU A 24 1.30 -11.80 9.47
N ILE A 25 0.71 -10.63 9.63
CA ILE A 25 1.44 -9.34 9.70
C ILE A 25 2.52 -9.33 10.78
N ASP A 26 2.36 -10.13 11.84
CA ASP A 26 3.37 -10.31 12.89
C ASP A 26 4.70 -10.89 12.37
N GLN A 27 4.65 -11.74 11.35
CA GLN A 27 5.82 -12.40 10.76
C GLN A 27 6.49 -11.55 9.65
N ILE A 28 6.13 -10.28 9.55
CA ILE A 28 6.66 -9.40 8.51
C ILE A 28 8.11 -9.02 8.82
N ASN A 29 8.99 -9.28 7.85
CA ASN A 29 10.41 -8.98 7.93
C ASN A 29 10.79 -7.83 6.98
N LYS A 30 12.03 -7.33 7.13
CA LYS A 30 12.56 -6.27 6.26
C LYS A 30 12.51 -6.63 4.77
N ASP A 31 12.79 -7.88 4.42
CA ASP A 31 12.76 -8.36 3.04
C ASP A 31 11.33 -8.34 2.46
N ASN A 32 10.36 -8.76 3.27
CA ASN A 32 8.94 -8.72 2.95
C ASN A 32 8.48 -7.27 2.70
N LEU A 33 8.91 -6.32 3.54
CA LEU A 33 8.62 -4.90 3.36
C LEU A 33 9.21 -4.34 2.06
N LEU A 34 10.45 -4.70 1.75
CA LEU A 34 11.10 -4.27 0.50
C LEU A 34 10.36 -4.80 -0.72
N THR A 35 9.90 -6.04 -0.66
CA THR A 35 9.12 -6.69 -1.71
C THR A 35 7.75 -6.02 -1.88
N LEU A 36 7.02 -5.75 -0.79
CA LEU A 36 5.78 -4.97 -0.83
C LEU A 36 5.99 -3.56 -1.42
N LEU A 37 7.09 -2.91 -1.07
CA LEU A 37 7.42 -1.58 -1.58
C LEU A 37 7.65 -1.58 -3.09
N LYS A 38 8.31 -2.62 -3.62
CA LYS A 38 8.45 -2.80 -5.07
C LYS A 38 7.09 -2.89 -5.74
N PHE A 39 6.17 -3.69 -5.22
CA PHE A 39 4.80 -3.76 -5.76
C PHE A 39 4.04 -2.44 -5.69
N ALA A 40 4.17 -1.70 -4.59
CA ALA A 40 3.59 -0.35 -4.46
C ALA A 40 4.16 0.65 -5.47
N THR A 41 5.43 0.47 -5.85
CA THR A 41 6.10 1.32 -6.83
C THR A 41 5.71 0.95 -8.26
N GLU A 42 5.73 -0.34 -8.59
CA GLU A 42 5.57 -0.85 -9.96
C GLU A 42 4.11 -0.94 -10.41
N GLY A 43 3.14 -1.05 -9.49
CA GLY A 43 1.74 -1.29 -9.84
C GLY A 43 0.71 -0.64 -8.93
N GLU A 44 -0.52 -1.17 -9.01
CA GLU A 44 -1.66 -0.80 -8.17
C GLU A 44 -1.66 -1.61 -6.87
N PHE A 45 -1.30 -0.92 -5.78
CA PHE A 45 -1.19 -1.50 -4.46
C PHE A 45 -2.36 -1.08 -3.58
N GLU A 46 -3.30 -2.00 -3.38
CA GLU A 46 -4.46 -1.80 -2.53
C GLU A 46 -4.25 -2.46 -1.17
N MET A 47 -4.89 -1.91 -0.15
CA MET A 47 -4.81 -2.41 1.22
C MET A 47 -6.20 -2.32 1.86
N ASP A 48 -6.49 -3.20 2.81
CA ASP A 48 -7.63 -3.00 3.71
C ASP A 48 -7.36 -1.84 4.65
N GLU A 49 -8.41 -1.07 4.91
CA GLU A 49 -8.36 0.03 5.86
C GLU A 49 -7.98 -0.52 7.24
N TYR A 50 -7.08 0.18 7.90
CA TYR A 50 -6.70 -0.15 9.26
C TYR A 50 -7.89 0.08 10.21
N VAL A 51 -8.45 -1.01 10.75
CA VAL A 51 -9.49 -0.96 11.78
C VAL A 51 -8.96 -1.57 13.07
N SER A 52 -8.72 -0.72 14.06
CA SER A 52 -8.23 -1.13 15.39
C SER A 52 -9.17 -2.09 16.11
N ASP A 53 -10.47 -2.00 15.87
CA ASP A 53 -11.50 -2.88 16.45
C ASP A 53 -11.40 -4.31 15.91
N LEU A 54 -10.98 -4.46 14.65
CA LEU A 54 -10.73 -5.75 14.06
C LEU A 54 -9.43 -6.36 14.60
N LEU A 55 -8.42 -5.58 14.99
CA LEU A 55 -7.14 -6.14 15.45
C LEU A 55 -7.09 -6.30 16.98
N GLN A 56 -7.63 -7.40 17.50
CA GLN A 56 -7.65 -7.69 18.94
C GLN A 56 -6.25 -7.90 19.54
N ASN A 57 -5.28 -8.33 18.72
CA ASN A 57 -3.91 -8.51 19.18
C ASN A 57 -3.12 -7.19 19.08
N PRO A 58 -2.58 -6.64 20.20
CA PRO A 58 -1.88 -5.37 20.21
C PRO A 58 -0.64 -5.37 19.29
N ALA A 59 0.05 -6.50 19.12
CA ALA A 59 1.18 -6.61 18.20
C ALA A 59 0.75 -6.40 16.75
N HIS A 60 -0.29 -7.12 16.30
CA HIS A 60 -0.82 -6.97 14.94
C HIS A 60 -1.35 -5.55 14.73
N ASN A 61 -1.96 -4.96 15.75
CA ASN A 61 -2.50 -3.60 15.72
C ASN A 61 -1.39 -2.57 15.45
N ILE A 62 -0.29 -2.63 16.20
CA ILE A 62 0.86 -1.73 16.05
C ILE A 62 1.55 -1.94 14.70
N ILE A 63 1.80 -3.19 14.31
CA ILE A 63 2.53 -3.52 13.08
C ILE A 63 1.70 -3.10 11.86
N TYR A 64 0.43 -3.51 11.79
CA TYR A 64 -0.45 -3.18 10.67
C TYR A 64 -0.62 -1.66 10.54
N LYS A 65 -0.84 -0.94 11.65
CA LYS A 65 -0.95 0.53 11.64
C LYS A 65 0.29 1.20 11.04
N ASN A 66 1.48 0.78 11.46
CA ASN A 66 2.73 1.35 10.97
C ASN A 66 2.93 1.09 9.48
N ILE A 67 2.66 -0.13 9.03
CA ILE A 67 2.82 -0.53 7.63
C ILE A 67 1.78 0.16 6.77
N HIS A 68 0.50 0.00 7.09
CA HIS A 68 -0.60 0.68 6.40
C HIS A 68 -0.35 2.19 6.29
N GLY A 69 0.06 2.85 7.38
CA GLY A 69 0.39 4.28 7.36
C GLY A 69 1.52 4.63 6.39
N LYS A 70 2.64 3.91 6.43
CA LYS A 70 3.79 4.15 5.53
C LYS A 70 3.45 3.90 4.06
N PHE A 71 2.73 2.81 3.79
CA PHE A 71 2.34 2.47 2.43
C PHE A 71 1.26 3.41 1.88
N ASN A 72 0.30 3.82 2.72
CA ASN A 72 -0.72 4.77 2.32
C ASN A 72 -0.12 6.14 1.99
N ASP A 73 0.84 6.61 2.79
CA ASP A 73 1.57 7.84 2.52
C ASP A 73 2.36 7.74 1.20
N PHE A 74 3.04 6.61 0.97
CA PHE A 74 3.77 6.35 -0.26
C PHE A 74 2.87 6.34 -1.51
N VAL A 75 1.75 5.60 -1.46
CA VAL A 75 0.77 5.53 -2.57
C VAL A 75 0.15 6.90 -2.81
N THR A 76 -0.25 7.61 -1.75
CA THR A 76 -0.80 8.98 -1.86
C THR A 76 0.19 9.93 -2.50
N ASN A 77 1.47 9.86 -2.12
CA ASN A 77 2.52 10.70 -2.69
C ASN A 77 2.77 10.37 -4.17
N LYS A 78 2.78 9.08 -4.53
CA LYS A 78 2.87 8.63 -5.94
C LYS A 78 1.71 9.16 -6.78
N THR A 79 0.47 9.02 -6.30
CA THR A 79 -0.72 9.53 -7.00
C THR A 79 -0.65 11.05 -7.14
N ARG A 80 -0.29 11.78 -6.09
CA ARG A 80 -0.09 13.24 -6.15
C ARG A 80 1.00 13.66 -7.14
N PHE A 81 2.09 12.90 -7.20
CA PHE A 81 3.17 13.15 -8.15
C PHE A 81 2.69 12.92 -9.59
N GLN A 82 2.01 11.81 -9.87
CA GLN A 82 1.42 11.54 -11.19
C GLN A 82 0.41 12.62 -11.60
N ASP A 83 -0.48 13.01 -10.69
CA ASP A 83 -1.48 14.05 -10.93
C ASP A 83 -0.83 15.42 -11.22
N SER A 84 0.21 15.79 -10.46
CA SER A 84 0.96 17.03 -10.67
C SER A 84 1.70 17.04 -12.01
N VAL A 85 2.26 15.89 -12.41
CA VAL A 85 2.89 15.71 -13.72
C VAL A 85 1.83 15.84 -14.81
N GLU A 86 0.70 15.15 -14.71
CA GLU A 86 -0.37 15.23 -15.71
C GLU A 86 -0.91 16.65 -15.85
N ALA A 87 -1.18 17.36 -14.74
CA ALA A 87 -1.61 18.76 -14.75
C ALA A 87 -0.58 19.69 -15.40
N THR A 88 0.72 19.49 -15.13
CA THR A 88 1.81 20.27 -15.74
C THR A 88 1.91 20.01 -17.24
N TYR A 89 1.84 18.74 -17.66
CA TYR A 89 1.85 18.37 -19.08
C TYR A 89 0.61 18.88 -19.81
N LYS A 90 -0.57 18.85 -19.19
CA LYS A 90 -1.80 19.43 -19.74
C LYS A 90 -1.65 20.93 -19.98
N THR A 91 -1.14 21.65 -18.99
CA THR A 91 -0.88 23.09 -19.08
C THR A 91 0.16 23.42 -20.17
N ALA A 92 1.20 22.61 -20.31
CA ALA A 92 2.22 22.79 -21.34
C ALA A 92 1.67 22.48 -22.76
N LEU A 93 0.85 21.44 -22.92
CA LEU A 93 0.18 21.10 -24.18
C LEU A 93 -0.82 22.18 -24.61
N GLU A 94 -1.57 22.77 -23.67
CA GLU A 94 -2.47 23.89 -23.96
C GLU A 94 -1.70 25.13 -24.42
N LYS A 95 -0.50 25.38 -23.89
CA LYS A 95 0.37 26.49 -24.34
C LYS A 95 0.93 26.33 -25.75
N TYR A 96 1.03 25.11 -26.27
CA TYR A 96 1.48 24.82 -27.64
C TYR A 96 0.32 24.60 -28.63
N LYS A 97 -0.93 24.77 -28.19
CA LYS A 97 -2.14 24.76 -29.03
C LYS A 97 -2.53 26.16 -29.56
N VAL A 98 -1.56 27.08 -29.65
CA VAL A 98 -1.69 28.41 -30.26
C VAL A 98 -0.64 28.57 -31.34
#